data_AF-A0A3B0S6Y5-F1
#
_entry.id   AF-A0A3B0S6Y5-F1
#
_cell.length_a   1.000
_cell.length_b   1.000
_cell.length_c   1.000
_cell.angle_alpha   90.00
_cell.angle_beta   90.00
_cell.angle_gamma   90.00
#
_symmetry.space_group_name_H-M   'P 1'
#
loop_
_entity.id
_entity.type
_entity.pdbx_description
1 polymer ?
#
loop_
_entity_poly.entity_id
_entity_poly.type
_entity_poly.pdbx_seq_one_letter_code
_entity_poly.pdbx_strand_id
1 'polypeptide(L)'
;MTVKLAFLSMISMLALTANAAAQMSVTTFGATDAAACYENANSEFSGDTDPCDKAIKDSGLTRGDQMKTYVNRGIIHNRNLDLDAAIDDFNAALEIDDGLAEAYLNRGNSFFLGGQFDDAFAEYETALANDISKPWAAWYNIGLVHDAKKEPAKARQAYAKALALNPDFVLAQTKLEGHE
;
A
#
# COMPACT_ATOMS: atom_id res chain seq x y z
N MET A 1 -49.98 31.60 26.39
CA MET A 1 -49.57 30.31 26.97
C MET A 1 -48.05 30.23 26.93
N THR A 2 -47.39 30.54 28.04
CA THR A 2 -45.94 30.36 28.16
C THR A 2 -45.66 30.11 29.64
N VAL A 3 -45.31 28.86 29.93
CA VAL A 3 -45.13 28.33 31.27
C VAL A 3 -43.80 28.83 31.85
N LYS A 4 -43.87 29.43 33.04
CA LYS A 4 -42.74 29.60 33.96
C LYS A 4 -42.36 28.22 34.52
N LEU A 5 -41.10 27.80 34.40
CA LEU A 5 -40.55 26.73 35.23
C LEU A 5 -39.35 27.28 36.01
N ALA A 6 -39.48 27.31 37.33
CA ALA A 6 -38.42 27.61 38.28
C ALA A 6 -38.07 26.35 39.08
N PHE A 7 -36.77 26.23 39.34
CA PHE A 7 -35.98 25.27 40.09
C PHE A 7 -36.57 24.71 41.40
N LEU A 8 -36.30 23.41 41.68
CA LEU A 8 -35.62 22.90 42.90
C LEU A 8 -35.44 21.35 42.78
N SER A 9 -34.22 20.86 42.55
CA SER A 9 -33.35 20.17 43.53
C SER A 9 -33.98 19.01 44.32
N MET A 10 -33.59 17.78 43.99
CA MET A 10 -33.22 16.78 45.00
C MET A 10 -32.02 15.97 44.51
N ILE A 11 -30.91 16.17 45.21
CA ILE A 11 -29.72 15.33 45.20
C ILE A 11 -30.10 14.01 45.90
N SER A 12 -29.91 12.89 45.22
CA SER A 12 -29.72 11.61 45.90
C SER A 12 -28.34 11.09 45.52
N MET A 13 -27.40 11.26 46.45
CA MET A 13 -26.12 10.57 46.43
C MET A 13 -26.37 9.09 46.74
N LEU A 14 -26.16 8.22 45.76
CA LEU A 14 -25.81 6.83 46.03
C LEU A 14 -24.47 6.56 45.37
N ALA A 15 -23.40 6.74 46.15
CA ALA A 15 -22.10 6.19 45.83
C ALA A 15 -22.01 4.80 46.48
N LEU A 16 -22.06 3.74 45.66
CA LEU A 16 -21.49 2.44 46.03
C LEU A 16 -20.69 1.91 44.84
N THR A 17 -19.41 1.66 45.11
CA THR A 17 -18.35 1.23 44.21
C THR A 17 -18.47 -0.25 43.85
N ALA A 18 -18.22 -0.64 42.59
CA ALA A 18 -17.57 -1.91 42.25
C ALA A 18 -17.04 -1.91 40.80
N ASN A 19 -15.87 -2.51 40.65
CA ASN A 19 -14.97 -2.58 39.51
C ASN A 19 -15.56 -2.99 38.14
N ALA A 20 -14.92 -2.43 37.11
CA ALA A 20 -14.51 -3.03 35.84
C ALA A 20 -15.42 -4.09 35.18
N ALA A 21 -15.95 -3.71 34.02
CA ALA A 21 -16.00 -4.46 32.76
C ALA A 21 -17.34 -4.25 32.07
N ALA A 22 -17.45 -3.17 31.30
CA ALA A 22 -18.28 -3.07 30.09
C ALA A 22 -18.17 -1.66 29.52
N GLN A 23 -16.95 -1.23 29.15
CA GLN A 23 -16.90 -0.35 27.98
C GLN A 23 -17.06 -1.26 26.77
N MET A 24 -18.32 -1.59 26.44
CA MET A 24 -18.65 -1.95 25.07
C MET A 24 -18.55 -0.65 24.28
N SER A 25 -17.37 -0.38 23.72
CA SER A 25 -17.23 0.65 22.70
C SER A 25 -18.10 0.25 21.52
N VAL A 26 -18.95 1.18 21.11
CA VAL A 26 -19.86 1.06 19.98
C VAL A 26 -19.07 0.62 18.75
N THR A 27 -19.55 -0.45 18.13
CA THR A 27 -19.10 -1.00 16.86
C THR A 27 -18.98 0.10 15.79
N THR A 28 -17.75 0.54 15.49
CA THR A 28 -17.43 1.07 14.17
C THR A 28 -17.45 -0.11 13.20
N PHE A 29 -18.58 -0.33 12.53
CA PHE A 29 -18.77 -1.37 11.52
C PHE A 29 -17.88 -1.19 10.26
N GLY A 30 -16.70 -0.55 10.34
CA GLY A 30 -15.98 -0.10 9.14
C GLY A 30 -14.47 0.11 9.20
N ALA A 31 -13.77 -0.13 10.30
CA ALA A 31 -12.30 -0.03 10.31
C ALA A 31 -11.70 -1.24 11.00
N THR A 32 -11.34 -2.27 10.22
CA THR A 32 -10.40 -3.29 10.68
C THR A 32 -8.99 -2.71 10.58
N ASP A 33 -8.06 -3.28 11.34
CA ASP A 33 -6.64 -2.93 11.22
C ASP A 33 -6.13 -3.11 9.77
N ALA A 34 -6.66 -4.10 9.03
CA ALA A 34 -6.35 -4.31 7.62
C ALA A 34 -6.90 -3.19 6.70
N ALA A 35 -8.09 -2.66 7.01
CA ALA A 35 -8.66 -1.52 6.28
C ALA A 35 -7.83 -0.24 6.53
N ALA A 36 -7.44 0.02 7.78
CA ALA A 36 -6.55 1.13 8.11
C ALA A 36 -5.16 0.96 7.47
N CYS A 37 -4.62 -0.25 7.41
CA CYS A 37 -3.39 -0.57 6.68
C CYS A 37 -3.51 -0.21 5.19
N TYR A 38 -4.62 -0.59 4.56
CA TYR A 38 -4.90 -0.25 3.16
C TYR A 38 -5.02 1.27 2.94
N GLU A 39 -5.68 2.00 3.84
CA GLU A 39 -5.76 3.46 3.78
C GLU A 39 -4.38 4.12 3.91
N ASN A 40 -3.53 3.62 4.81
CA ASN A 40 -2.15 4.09 4.96
C ASN A 40 -1.31 3.81 3.71
N ALA A 41 -1.47 2.63 3.08
CA ALA A 41 -0.78 2.28 1.86
C ALA A 41 -1.17 3.18 0.68
N ASN A 42 -2.44 3.60 0.60
CA ASN A 42 -2.94 4.50 -0.44
C ASN A 42 -2.70 5.99 -0.18
N SER A 43 -2.26 6.36 1.03
CA SER A 43 -1.90 7.73 1.37
C SER A 43 -0.50 8.07 0.87
N GLU A 44 -0.29 9.27 0.34
CA GLU A 44 1.03 9.74 -0.08
C GLU A 44 1.98 10.00 1.11
N PHE A 45 1.42 10.24 2.31
CA PHE A 45 2.17 10.76 3.47
C PHE A 45 2.23 9.81 4.66
N SER A 46 1.39 8.78 4.71
CA SER A 46 1.37 7.88 5.87
C SER A 46 2.53 6.89 5.80
N GLY A 47 3.39 6.91 6.82
CA GLY A 47 4.45 5.91 7.02
C GLY A 47 4.09 4.85 8.06
N ASP A 48 2.84 4.84 8.54
CA ASP A 48 2.41 4.06 9.70
C ASP A 48 2.04 2.62 9.33
N THR A 49 2.85 1.67 9.80
CA THR A 49 2.66 0.23 9.63
C THR A 49 1.93 -0.42 10.79
N ASP A 50 1.64 0.29 11.89
CA ASP A 50 1.03 -0.29 13.09
C ASP A 50 -0.30 -1.02 12.80
N PRO A 51 -1.21 -0.49 11.95
CA PRO A 51 -2.42 -1.22 11.59
C PRO A 51 -2.10 -2.51 10.83
N CYS A 52 -1.11 -2.50 9.93
CA CYS A 52 -0.72 -3.70 9.21
C CYS A 52 -0.19 -4.79 10.15
N ASP A 53 0.66 -4.40 11.11
CA ASP A 53 1.26 -5.31 12.09
C ASP A 53 0.22 -5.98 13.00
N LYS A 54 -0.81 -5.24 13.39
CA LYS A 54 -1.93 -5.77 14.17
C LYS A 54 -2.77 -6.73 13.33
N ALA A 55 -3.11 -6.32 12.11
CA ALA A 55 -3.91 -7.12 11.19
C ALA A 55 -3.26 -8.49 10.89
N ILE A 56 -1.97 -8.52 10.56
CA ILE A 56 -1.25 -9.78 10.21
C ILE A 56 -1.26 -10.79 11.37
N LYS A 57 -1.32 -10.31 12.62
CA LYS A 57 -1.38 -11.15 13.84
C LYS A 57 -2.79 -11.56 14.22
N ASP A 58 -3.83 -11.00 13.59
CA ASP A 58 -5.21 -11.35 13.86
C ASP A 58 -5.53 -12.75 13.30
N SER A 59 -5.85 -13.69 14.20
CA SER A 59 -6.26 -15.05 13.87
C SER A 59 -7.54 -15.13 13.01
N GLY A 60 -8.33 -14.05 12.97
CA GLY A 60 -9.53 -13.93 12.14
C GLY A 60 -9.26 -13.48 10.70
N LEU A 61 -8.03 -13.05 10.38
CA LEU A 61 -7.70 -12.56 9.04
C LEU A 61 -7.64 -13.72 8.04
N THR A 62 -8.34 -13.57 6.92
CA THR A 62 -8.29 -14.60 5.87
C THR A 62 -6.90 -14.64 5.24
N ARG A 63 -6.50 -15.79 4.68
CA ARG A 63 -5.21 -15.92 3.98
C ARG A 63 -5.06 -14.90 2.84
N GLY A 64 -6.15 -14.60 2.13
CA GLY A 64 -6.16 -13.61 1.05
C GLY A 64 -6.04 -12.17 1.56
N ASP A 65 -6.65 -11.84 2.70
CA ASP A 65 -6.50 -10.51 3.29
C ASP A 65 -5.15 -10.33 3.98
N GLN A 66 -4.57 -11.41 4.53
CA GLN A 66 -3.20 -11.43 5.04
C GLN A 66 -2.19 -11.12 3.93
N MET A 67 -2.32 -11.78 2.76
CA MET A 67 -1.53 -11.49 1.57
C MET A 67 -1.60 -10.03 1.14
N LYS A 68 -2.81 -9.47 1.03
CA LYS A 68 -3.00 -8.05 0.69
C LYS A 68 -2.40 -7.13 1.75
N THR A 69 -2.48 -7.52 3.03
CA THR A 69 -1.93 -6.74 4.15
C THR A 69 -0.41 -6.69 4.07
N TYR A 70 0.26 -7.80 3.73
CA TYR A 70 1.70 -7.80 3.45
C TYR A 70 2.05 -6.87 2.30
N VAL A 71 1.33 -6.93 1.16
CA VAL A 71 1.57 -6.01 0.03
C VAL A 71 1.42 -4.55 0.46
N ASN A 72 0.36 -4.23 1.21
CA ASN A 72 0.11 -2.87 1.69
C ASN A 72 1.22 -2.39 2.64
N ARG A 73 1.67 -3.23 3.57
CA ARG A 73 2.76 -2.89 4.49
C ARG A 73 4.08 -2.69 3.74
N GLY A 74 4.38 -3.54 2.76
CA GLY A 74 5.56 -3.40 1.91
C GLY A 74 5.58 -2.09 1.11
N ILE A 75 4.41 -1.61 0.64
CA ILE A 75 4.29 -0.28 -0.01
C ILE A 75 4.65 0.85 0.96
N ILE A 76 4.22 0.74 2.23
CA ILE A 76 4.54 1.73 3.27
C ILE A 76 6.05 1.67 3.61
N HIS A 77 6.65 0.48 3.74
CA HIS A 77 8.09 0.32 3.94
C HIS A 77 8.91 0.91 2.78
N ASN A 78 8.50 0.69 1.53
CA ASN A 78 9.12 1.33 0.35
C ASN A 78 9.10 2.86 0.45
N ARG A 79 7.96 3.44 0.85
CA ARG A 79 7.83 4.89 1.07
C ARG A 79 8.77 5.39 2.16
N ASN A 80 8.96 4.59 3.22
CA ASN A 80 9.87 4.88 4.32
C ASN A 80 11.35 4.60 3.98
N LEU A 81 11.65 4.09 2.78
CA LEU A 81 12.98 3.59 2.36
C LEU A 81 13.51 2.44 3.24
N ASP A 82 12.62 1.70 3.89
CA ASP A 82 12.94 0.47 4.61
C ASP A 82 12.84 -0.72 3.64
N LEU A 83 13.79 -0.77 2.70
CA LEU A 83 13.70 -1.61 1.51
C LEU A 83 13.77 -3.12 1.84
N ASP A 84 14.55 -3.50 2.84
CA ASP A 84 14.67 -4.89 3.27
C ASP A 84 13.33 -5.39 3.84
N ALA A 85 12.68 -4.60 4.71
CA ALA A 85 11.36 -4.94 5.24
C ALA A 85 10.29 -4.98 4.14
N ALA A 86 10.36 -4.08 3.16
CA ALA A 86 9.47 -4.10 2.01
C ALA A 86 9.62 -5.41 1.20
N ILE A 87 10.86 -5.82 0.92
CA ILE A 87 11.16 -7.06 0.19
C ILE A 87 10.65 -8.27 0.97
N ASP A 88 10.86 -8.34 2.28
CA ASP A 88 10.36 -9.42 3.13
C ASP A 88 8.83 -9.51 3.10
N ASP A 89 8.13 -8.37 3.10
CA ASP A 89 6.68 -8.32 2.97
C ASP A 89 6.19 -8.83 1.61
N PHE A 90 6.84 -8.42 0.52
CA PHE A 90 6.47 -8.91 -0.81
C PHE A 90 6.78 -10.41 -0.95
N ASN A 91 7.87 -10.90 -0.34
CA ASN A 91 8.17 -12.32 -0.28
C ASN A 91 7.07 -13.09 0.45
N ALA A 92 6.63 -12.60 1.61
CA ALA A 92 5.54 -13.23 2.38
C ALA A 92 4.20 -13.25 1.61
N ALA A 93 3.91 -12.21 0.83
CA ALA A 93 2.75 -12.21 -0.07
C ALA A 93 2.90 -13.25 -1.18
N LEU A 94 4.09 -13.36 -1.79
CA LEU A 94 4.38 -14.31 -2.86
C LEU A 94 4.46 -15.78 -2.39
N GLU A 95 4.73 -16.02 -1.10
CA GLU A 95 4.57 -17.36 -0.49
C GLU A 95 3.08 -17.78 -0.40
N ILE A 96 2.16 -16.83 -0.39
CA ILE A 96 0.72 -17.09 -0.38
C ILE A 96 0.20 -17.31 -1.80
N ASP A 97 0.63 -16.47 -2.74
CA ASP A 97 0.27 -16.51 -4.16
C ASP A 97 1.49 -16.10 -5.00
N ASP A 98 2.13 -17.08 -5.64
CA ASP A 98 3.34 -16.88 -6.44
C ASP A 98 3.07 -16.23 -7.81
N GLY A 99 1.79 -16.08 -8.18
CA GLY A 99 1.32 -15.38 -9.37
C GLY A 99 0.90 -13.94 -9.11
N LEU A 100 1.09 -13.41 -7.90
CA LEU A 100 0.63 -12.07 -7.54
C LEU A 100 1.46 -10.97 -8.21
N ALA A 101 1.02 -10.55 -9.39
CA ALA A 101 1.73 -9.61 -10.25
C ALA A 101 2.03 -8.25 -9.57
N GLU A 102 1.11 -7.73 -8.76
CA GLU A 102 1.30 -6.49 -8.01
C GLU A 102 2.42 -6.59 -6.97
N ALA A 103 2.67 -7.77 -6.38
CA ALA A 103 3.77 -7.96 -5.45
C ALA A 103 5.13 -7.89 -6.17
N TYR A 104 5.26 -8.53 -7.34
CA TYR A 104 6.46 -8.41 -8.18
C TYR A 104 6.72 -6.95 -8.59
N LEU A 105 5.70 -6.21 -9.04
CA LEU A 105 5.87 -4.79 -9.39
C LEU A 105 6.42 -3.98 -8.21
N ASN A 106 5.87 -4.17 -7.01
CA ASN A 106 6.28 -3.38 -5.85
C ASN A 106 7.63 -3.84 -5.26
N ARG A 107 7.97 -5.13 -5.34
CA ARG A 107 9.31 -5.62 -5.00
C ARG A 107 10.37 -5.13 -5.98
N GLY A 108 10.03 -5.05 -7.26
CA GLY A 108 10.84 -4.38 -8.28
C GLY A 108 11.10 -2.91 -7.95
N ASN A 109 10.10 -2.19 -7.41
CA ASN A 109 10.29 -0.82 -6.92
C ASN A 109 11.29 -0.76 -5.76
N SER A 110 11.26 -1.73 -4.83
CA SER A 110 12.23 -1.82 -3.74
C SER A 110 13.66 -1.96 -4.27
N PHE A 111 13.89 -2.89 -5.20
CA PHE A 111 15.19 -3.06 -5.84
C PHE A 111 15.63 -1.82 -6.62
N PHE A 112 14.72 -1.16 -7.33
CA PHE A 112 15.03 0.07 -8.06
C PHE A 112 15.50 1.19 -7.11
N LEU A 113 14.78 1.39 -6.00
CA LEU A 113 15.14 2.36 -4.97
C LEU A 113 16.50 2.03 -4.32
N GLY A 114 16.82 0.74 -4.18
CA GLY A 114 18.12 0.25 -3.71
C GLY A 114 19.25 0.31 -4.74
N GLY A 115 18.96 0.70 -5.98
CA GLY A 115 19.94 0.76 -7.08
C GLY A 115 20.25 -0.60 -7.73
N GLN A 116 19.50 -1.65 -7.37
CA GLN A 116 19.60 -3.01 -7.93
C GLN A 116 18.78 -3.11 -9.22
N PHE A 117 19.27 -2.44 -10.27
CA PHE A 117 18.49 -2.23 -11.49
C PHE A 117 18.21 -3.50 -12.29
N ASP A 118 19.11 -4.50 -12.26
CA ASP A 118 18.89 -5.77 -12.95
C ASP A 118 17.82 -6.61 -12.25
N ASP A 119 17.83 -6.64 -10.91
CA ASP A 119 16.79 -7.31 -10.12
C ASP A 119 15.44 -6.60 -10.32
N ALA A 120 15.40 -5.27 -10.27
CA ALA A 120 14.21 -4.49 -10.55
C ALA A 120 13.60 -4.80 -11.94
N PHE A 121 14.45 -4.89 -12.97
CA PHE A 121 14.02 -5.25 -14.33
C PHE A 121 13.36 -6.63 -14.37
N ALA A 122 14.01 -7.63 -13.77
CA ALA A 122 13.48 -8.99 -13.72
C ALA A 122 12.10 -9.05 -13.05
N GLU A 123 11.94 -8.36 -11.92
CA GLU A 123 10.65 -8.28 -11.21
C GLU A 123 9.55 -7.63 -12.08
N TYR A 124 9.86 -6.57 -12.81
CA TYR A 124 8.89 -5.93 -13.71
C TYR A 124 8.51 -6.84 -14.89
N GLU A 125 9.46 -7.61 -15.43
CA GLU A 125 9.15 -8.62 -16.46
C GLU A 125 8.26 -9.73 -15.90
N THR A 126 8.53 -10.21 -14.68
CA THR A 126 7.68 -11.20 -14.01
C THR A 126 6.28 -10.65 -13.73
N ALA A 127 6.14 -9.40 -13.31
CA ALA A 127 4.84 -8.75 -13.14
C ALA A 127 4.04 -8.71 -14.46
N LEU A 128 4.70 -8.36 -15.57
CA LEU A 128 4.07 -8.38 -16.89
C LEU A 128 3.67 -9.79 -17.35
N ALA A 129 4.47 -10.81 -17.03
CA ALA A 129 4.18 -12.20 -17.36
C ALA A 129 3.02 -12.80 -16.57
N ASN A 130 2.70 -12.23 -15.40
CA ASN A 130 1.58 -12.63 -14.55
C ASN A 130 0.34 -11.74 -14.73
N ASP A 131 0.15 -11.15 -15.92
CA ASP A 131 -1.04 -10.38 -16.29
C ASP A 131 -1.39 -9.22 -15.33
N ILE A 132 -0.37 -8.43 -14.92
CA ILE A 132 -0.60 -7.27 -14.05
C ILE A 132 -1.70 -6.35 -14.57
N SER A 133 -2.56 -5.88 -13.67
CA SER A 133 -3.71 -5.02 -13.98
C SER A 133 -3.36 -3.70 -14.68
N LYS A 134 -2.16 -3.16 -14.43
CA LYS A 134 -1.66 -1.90 -15.01
C LYS A 134 -0.30 -2.10 -15.71
N PRO A 135 -0.27 -2.77 -16.87
CA PRO A 135 1.00 -3.11 -17.54
C PRO A 135 1.80 -1.88 -17.98
N TRP A 136 1.13 -0.75 -18.23
CA TRP A 136 1.81 0.52 -18.55
C TRP A 136 2.71 1.02 -17.41
N ALA A 137 2.37 0.72 -16.15
CA ALA A 137 3.19 1.11 -14.99
C ALA A 137 4.50 0.31 -14.94
N ALA A 138 4.43 -1.00 -15.21
CA ALA A 138 5.62 -1.84 -15.30
C ALA A 138 6.54 -1.39 -16.46
N TRP A 139 5.98 -1.11 -17.65
CA TRP A 139 6.75 -0.59 -18.77
C TRP A 139 7.41 0.76 -18.48
N TYR A 140 6.73 1.65 -17.75
CA TYR A 140 7.33 2.91 -17.30
C TYR A 140 8.51 2.67 -16.36
N ASN A 141 8.36 1.78 -15.38
CA ASN A 141 9.44 1.45 -14.45
C ASN A 141 10.64 0.78 -15.15
N ILE A 142 10.40 -0.05 -16.17
CA ILE A 142 11.46 -0.58 -17.05
C ILE A 142 12.18 0.58 -17.78
N GLY A 143 11.45 1.60 -18.22
CA GLY A 143 12.05 2.81 -18.78
C GLY A 143 12.96 3.52 -17.78
N LEU A 144 12.54 3.66 -16.53
CA LEU A 144 13.34 4.24 -15.45
C LEU A 144 14.61 3.42 -15.17
N VAL A 145 14.52 2.09 -15.20
CA VAL A 145 15.69 1.20 -15.09
C VAL A 145 16.71 1.50 -16.20
N HIS A 146 16.26 1.58 -17.46
CA HIS A 146 17.17 1.87 -18.56
C HIS A 146 17.76 3.29 -18.51
N ASP A 147 17.01 4.28 -18.02
CA ASP A 147 17.55 5.62 -17.73
C ASP A 147 18.69 5.55 -16.71
N ALA A 148 18.47 4.86 -15.59
CA ALA A 148 19.46 4.70 -14.54
C ALA A 148 20.73 3.98 -15.03
N LYS A 149 20.56 3.02 -15.94
CA LYS A 149 21.65 2.30 -16.63
C LYS A 149 22.29 3.08 -17.77
N LYS A 150 21.82 4.30 -18.09
CA LYS A 150 22.27 5.15 -19.21
C LYS A 150 22.09 4.48 -20.57
N GLU A 151 20.95 3.82 -20.77
CA GLU A 151 20.55 3.11 -21.99
C GLU A 151 19.36 3.82 -22.68
N PRO A 152 19.53 5.05 -23.20
CA PRO A 152 18.42 5.92 -23.61
C PRO A 152 17.55 5.33 -24.72
N ALA A 153 18.13 4.55 -25.65
CA ALA A 153 17.36 3.90 -26.70
C ALA A 153 16.36 2.87 -26.13
N LYS A 154 16.76 2.11 -25.11
CA LYS A 154 15.88 1.14 -24.44
C LYS A 154 14.84 1.83 -23.57
N ALA A 155 15.24 2.90 -22.87
CA ALA A 155 14.33 3.72 -22.08
C ALA A 155 13.19 4.29 -22.94
N ARG A 156 13.52 4.92 -24.09
CA ARG A 156 12.52 5.41 -25.06
C ARG A 156 11.54 4.33 -25.50
N GLN A 157 12.03 3.14 -25.83
CA GLN A 157 11.17 2.03 -26.24
C GLN A 157 10.19 1.62 -25.12
N ALA A 158 10.66 1.57 -23.88
CA ALA A 158 9.83 1.22 -22.74
C ALA A 158 8.76 2.29 -22.43
N TYR A 159 9.13 3.58 -22.46
CA TYR A 159 8.16 4.67 -22.31
C TYR A 159 7.13 4.70 -23.45
N ALA A 160 7.57 4.45 -24.69
CA ALA A 160 6.64 4.34 -25.81
C ALA A 160 5.66 3.17 -25.65
N LYS A 161 6.10 2.02 -25.11
CA LYS A 161 5.20 0.91 -24.77
C LYS A 161 4.20 1.29 -23.66
N ALA A 162 4.65 2.02 -22.63
CA ALA A 162 3.75 2.51 -21.59
C ALA A 162 2.66 3.43 -22.16
N LEU A 163 3.02 4.37 -23.05
CA LEU A 163 2.08 5.28 -23.71
C LEU A 163 1.17 4.59 -24.73
N ALA A 164 1.63 3.53 -25.40
CA ALA A 164 0.77 2.74 -26.27
C ALA A 164 -0.37 2.05 -25.49
N LEU A 165 -0.13 1.72 -24.22
CA LEU A 165 -1.11 1.09 -23.32
C LEU A 165 -1.95 2.10 -22.54
N ASN A 166 -1.38 3.25 -22.19
CA ASN A 166 -2.05 4.37 -21.54
C ASN A 166 -1.55 5.71 -22.14
N PRO A 167 -2.20 6.22 -23.19
CA PRO A 167 -1.78 7.44 -23.89
C PRO A 167 -1.77 8.69 -23.01
N ASP A 168 -2.59 8.73 -21.97
CA ASP A 168 -2.72 9.88 -21.07
C ASP A 168 -1.73 9.82 -19.88
N PHE A 169 -0.78 8.87 -19.89
CA PHE A 169 0.17 8.71 -18.80
C PHE A 169 1.29 9.77 -18.85
N VAL A 170 0.98 10.93 -18.27
CA VAL A 170 1.83 12.15 -18.29
C VAL A 170 3.29 11.88 -17.90
N LEU A 171 3.54 11.02 -16.90
CA LEU A 171 4.92 10.73 -16.46
C LEU A 171 5.77 10.09 -17.57
N ALA A 172 5.20 9.15 -18.35
CA ALA A 172 5.89 8.54 -19.47
C ALA A 172 6.07 9.53 -20.63
N GLN A 173 5.10 10.42 -20.86
CA GLN A 173 5.21 11.49 -21.85
C GLN A 173 6.38 12.42 -21.54
N THR A 174 6.44 12.97 -20.32
CA THR A 174 7.53 13.86 -19.89
C THR A 174 8.89 13.19 -20.01
N LYS A 175 8.98 11.90 -19.66
CA LYS A 175 10.22 11.15 -19.84
C LYS A 175 10.61 11.00 -21.30
N LEU A 176 9.67 10.65 -22.18
CA LEU A 176 9.94 10.44 -23.61
C LEU A 176 10.40 11.72 -24.32
N GLU A 177 9.76 12.86 -24.02
CA GLU A 177 10.14 14.19 -24.53
C GLU A 177 11.58 14.58 -24.13
N GLY A 178 12.03 14.16 -22.93
CA GLY A 178 13.41 14.37 -22.46
C GLY A 178 14.48 13.55 -23.20
N HIS A 179 14.10 12.63 -24.08
CA HIS A 179 15.00 11.80 -24.88
C HIS A 179 15.03 12.16 -26.38
N GLU A 180 14.46 13.30 -26.77
CA GLU A 180 14.56 13.85 -28.13
C GLU A 180 15.96 14.43 -28.42
#